data_AF-A0A7K0GWQ0-F1
#
_entry.id   AF-A0A7K0GWQ0-F1
#
_cell.length_a   1.000
_cell.length_b   1.000
_cell.length_c   1.000
_cell.angle_alpha   90.00
_cell.angle_beta   90.00
_cell.angle_gamma   90.00
#
_symmetry.space_group_name_H-M   'P 1'
#
loop_
_entity.id
_entity.type
_entity.pdbx_description
1 polymer ?
#
loop_
_entity_poly.entity_id
_entity_poly.type
_entity_poly.pdbx_seq_one_letter_code
_entity_poly.pdbx_strand_id
1 'polypeptide(L)'
;MKKKISDGRKSLDWFNEIIQDMRSYSINWGKFLFFRWFPVSWTLQAVHVLDRKERAFRIGLELIPVAVIVTLASVCIYSWWVALALFVVLHTLFWLFDSTWLVGFREVYTGFKGKGIQSVIDYVDWAVEELKDCDNIGAVTIYGSICRHMYHDRSDFDLRIVQDYSSLKTYLIGIKLRAVGIWKYKIPMDLKIVDSQDYLRKEMREDEHPIIAYNKYDSFYDMKGDSYEALKANPLTYRKDYKG
;
A
#
# COMPACT_ATOMS: atom_id res chain seq x y z
N MET A 1 -46.83 18.92 5.35
CA MET A 1 -45.38 19.22 5.37
C MET A 1 -44.59 17.93 5.16
N LYS A 2 -44.20 17.62 3.92
CA LYS A 2 -43.24 16.53 3.63
C LYS A 2 -41.84 17.15 3.61
N LYS A 3 -41.04 16.86 4.62
CA LYS A 3 -39.64 17.29 4.72
C LYS A 3 -38.83 16.46 3.71
N LYS A 4 -38.30 17.13 2.69
CA LYS A 4 -37.36 16.56 1.71
C LYS A 4 -36.10 16.11 2.45
N ILE A 5 -35.90 14.80 2.57
CA ILE A 5 -34.61 14.19 2.90
C ILE A 5 -34.03 13.74 1.55
N SER A 6 -33.28 14.62 0.87
CA SER A 6 -32.58 14.23 -0.36
C SER A 6 -31.32 15.05 -0.67
N ASP A 7 -30.58 15.50 0.34
CA ASP A 7 -29.33 16.25 0.11
C ASP A 7 -28.05 15.44 0.36
N GLY A 8 -28.09 14.38 1.18
CA GLY A 8 -26.88 13.61 1.52
C GLY A 8 -26.40 12.62 0.45
N ARG A 9 -27.23 12.27 -0.54
CA ARG A 9 -26.89 11.29 -1.59
C ARG A 9 -26.17 11.95 -2.77
N LYS A 10 -26.52 13.20 -3.10
CA LYS A 10 -25.89 13.98 -4.18
C LYS A 10 -24.45 14.40 -3.87
N SER A 11 -24.10 14.62 -2.59
CA SER A 11 -22.74 15.05 -2.24
C SER A 11 -21.71 13.93 -2.37
N LEU A 12 -22.11 12.67 -2.15
CA LEU A 12 -21.25 11.50 -2.38
C LEU A 12 -21.07 11.23 -3.87
N ASP A 13 -22.13 11.39 -4.66
CA ASP A 13 -22.08 11.19 -6.11
C ASP A 13 -21.17 12.22 -6.78
N TRP A 14 -21.22 13.49 -6.38
CA TRP A 14 -20.32 14.53 -6.88
C TRP A 14 -18.85 14.31 -6.47
N PHE A 15 -18.60 13.83 -5.25
CA PHE A 15 -17.25 13.47 -4.81
C PHE A 15 -16.71 12.27 -5.59
N ASN A 16 -17.55 11.26 -5.84
CA ASN A 16 -17.18 10.10 -6.65
C ASN A 16 -16.99 10.47 -8.13
N GLU A 17 -17.80 11.37 -8.68
CA GLU A 17 -17.61 11.97 -10.00
C GLU A 17 -16.28 12.72 -10.08
N ILE A 18 -15.94 13.54 -9.08
CA ILE A 18 -14.63 14.21 -9.04
C ILE A 18 -13.49 13.21 -8.98
N ILE A 19 -13.62 12.12 -8.21
CA ILE A 19 -12.61 11.07 -8.13
C ILE A 19 -12.50 10.31 -9.47
N GLN A 20 -13.62 10.11 -10.18
CA GLN A 20 -13.66 9.50 -11.52
C GLN A 20 -13.07 10.43 -12.59
N ASP A 21 -13.36 11.72 -12.54
CA ASP A 21 -12.77 12.74 -13.40
C ASP A 21 -11.29 12.95 -13.09
N MET A 22 -10.89 12.78 -11.83
CA MET A 22 -9.48 12.74 -11.45
C MET A 22 -8.75 11.50 -11.97
N ARG A 23 -9.47 10.43 -12.31
CA ARG A 23 -8.91 9.25 -12.99
C ARG A 23 -8.88 9.39 -14.52
N SER A 24 -9.60 10.36 -15.10
CA SER A 24 -9.69 10.56 -16.56
C SER A 24 -8.70 11.58 -17.13
N TYR A 25 -7.68 12.02 -16.37
CA TYR A 25 -6.76 13.05 -16.86
C TYR A 25 -5.99 12.63 -18.12
N SER A 26 -6.43 13.21 -19.25
CA SER A 26 -5.71 13.25 -20.54
C SER A 26 -4.62 14.34 -20.58
N ILE A 27 -4.44 15.08 -19.48
CA ILE A 27 -3.45 16.16 -19.38
C ILE A 27 -2.14 15.58 -18.87
N ASN A 28 -1.10 15.68 -19.71
CA ASN A 28 0.24 15.20 -19.42
C ASN A 28 0.98 16.22 -18.53
N TRP A 29 0.66 16.20 -17.24
CA TRP A 29 1.14 17.17 -16.24
C TRP A 29 2.62 17.04 -15.87
N GLY A 30 3.34 16.03 -16.38
CA GLY A 30 4.79 15.88 -16.26
C GLY A 30 5.31 16.12 -14.83
N LYS A 31 6.31 17.00 -14.67
CA LYS A 31 6.91 17.35 -13.37
C LYS A 31 5.95 18.06 -12.41
N PHE A 32 4.89 18.69 -12.92
CA PHE A 32 3.94 19.47 -12.11
C PHE A 32 3.00 18.56 -11.29
N LEU A 33 2.77 17.32 -11.74
CA LEU A 33 2.08 16.28 -10.95
C LEU A 33 2.75 16.08 -9.60
N PHE A 34 4.08 15.95 -9.57
CA PHE A 34 4.81 15.71 -8.32
C PHE A 34 4.67 16.89 -7.36
N PHE A 35 4.73 18.13 -7.85
CA PHE A 35 4.57 19.32 -7.01
C PHE A 35 3.19 19.46 -6.39
N ARG A 36 2.12 19.07 -7.10
CA ARG A 36 0.76 19.04 -6.55
C ARG A 36 0.58 17.86 -5.60
N TRP A 37 1.11 16.71 -5.98
CA TRP A 37 0.87 15.46 -5.27
C TRP A 37 1.73 15.35 -4.01
N PHE A 38 2.91 15.96 -3.97
CA PHE A 38 3.82 15.92 -2.82
C PHE A 38 3.20 16.52 -1.54
N PRO A 39 2.61 17.73 -1.53
CA PRO A 39 1.92 18.25 -0.34
C PRO A 39 0.74 17.38 0.09
N VAL A 40 -0.03 16.86 -0.87
CA VAL A 40 -1.20 16.01 -0.59
C VAL A 40 -0.76 14.66 -0.01
N SER A 41 0.28 14.05 -0.57
CA SER A 41 0.81 12.78 -0.07
C SER A 41 1.53 12.95 1.26
N TRP A 42 2.27 14.04 1.47
CA TRP A 42 2.93 14.34 2.74
C TRP A 42 1.89 14.56 3.84
N THR A 43 0.84 15.35 3.60
CA THR A 43 -0.18 15.66 4.60
C THR A 43 -1.15 14.51 4.90
N LEU A 44 -1.64 13.82 3.87
CA LEU A 44 -2.66 12.77 4.04
C LEU A 44 -2.08 11.37 4.18
N GLN A 45 -0.84 11.17 3.73
CA GLN A 45 -0.10 9.90 3.73
C GLN A 45 -0.96 8.68 3.37
N ALA A 46 -1.85 8.84 2.38
CA ALA A 46 -2.88 7.87 1.97
C ALA A 46 -3.65 7.14 3.10
N VAL A 47 -3.76 7.74 4.30
CA VAL A 47 -4.42 7.16 5.48
C VAL A 47 -5.88 6.79 5.19
N HIS A 48 -6.50 7.43 4.20
CA HIS A 48 -7.86 7.17 3.74
C HIS A 48 -8.04 5.86 2.95
N VAL A 49 -6.96 5.30 2.38
CA VAL A 49 -6.98 4.06 1.58
C VAL A 49 -6.71 2.83 2.46
N LEU A 50 -6.17 3.03 3.66
CA LEU A 50 -5.88 1.94 4.59
C LEU A 50 -7.16 1.35 5.17
N ASP A 51 -7.10 0.04 5.48
CA ASP A 51 -8.16 -0.63 6.23
C ASP A 51 -8.39 0.06 7.59
N ARG A 52 -9.62 -0.04 8.13
CA ARG A 52 -10.02 0.64 9.36
C ARG A 52 -9.06 0.36 10.52
N LYS A 53 -8.61 -0.88 10.70
CA LYS A 53 -7.72 -1.23 11.81
C LYS A 53 -6.29 -0.77 11.55
N GLU A 54 -5.80 -0.94 10.33
CA GLU A 54 -4.48 -0.46 9.94
C GLU A 54 -4.38 1.06 10.12
N ARG A 55 -5.41 1.80 9.68
CA ARG A 55 -5.55 3.24 9.88
C ARG A 55 -5.52 3.63 11.34
N ALA A 56 -6.29 2.96 12.19
CA ALA A 56 -6.33 3.25 13.63
C ALA A 56 -4.95 3.03 14.27
N PHE A 57 -4.29 1.93 13.89
CA PHE A 57 -2.96 1.58 14.40
C PHE A 57 -1.91 2.61 13.99
N ARG A 58 -1.96 3.03 12.73
CA ARG A 58 -1.07 4.04 12.19
C ARG A 58 -1.21 5.39 12.86
N ILE A 59 -2.44 5.89 12.97
CA ILE A 59 -2.73 7.16 13.66
C ILE A 59 -2.28 7.06 15.11
N GLY A 60 -2.56 5.95 15.79
CA GLY A 60 -2.11 5.73 17.17
C GLY A 60 -0.59 5.79 17.32
N LEU A 61 0.16 5.12 16.44
CA LEU A 61 1.63 5.13 16.45
C LEU A 61 2.24 6.49 16.15
N GLU A 62 1.60 7.30 15.32
CA GLU A 62 2.07 8.65 15.03
C GLU A 62 1.75 9.62 16.19
N LEU A 63 0.60 9.45 16.85
CA LEU A 63 0.20 10.30 17.97
C LEU A 63 1.11 10.14 19.21
N ILE A 64 1.64 8.94 19.46
CA ILE A 64 2.54 8.68 20.61
C ILE A 64 3.77 9.61 20.61
N PRO A 65 4.63 9.61 19.57
CA PRO A 65 5.78 10.49 19.54
C PRO A 65 5.41 11.97 19.42
N VAL A 66 4.29 12.31 18.78
CA VAL A 66 3.77 13.70 18.78
C VAL A 66 3.44 14.14 20.20
N ALA A 67 2.76 13.29 21.00
CA ALA A 67 2.46 13.58 22.39
C ALA A 67 3.74 13.72 23.25
N VAL A 68 4.76 12.91 22.99
CA VAL A 68 6.09 13.04 23.63
C VAL A 68 6.74 14.37 23.27
N ILE A 69 6.75 14.76 21.99
CA ILE A 69 7.31 16.05 21.54
C ILE A 69 6.58 17.22 22.21
N VAL A 70 5.24 17.20 22.26
CA VAL A 70 4.44 18.24 22.90
C VAL A 70 4.72 18.31 24.41
N THR A 71 4.84 17.15 25.07
CA THR A 71 5.15 17.09 26.51
C THR A 71 6.55 17.64 26.78
N LEU A 72 7.56 17.23 26.00
CA LEU A 72 8.92 17.75 26.11
C LEU A 72 8.98 19.25 25.80
N ALA A 73 8.23 19.75 24.83
CA ALA A 73 8.11 21.18 24.54
C ALA A 73 7.46 21.96 25.70
N SER A 74 6.52 21.33 26.39
CA SER A 74 5.80 21.96 27.51
C SER A 74 6.60 21.97 28.80
N VAL A 75 7.52 21.01 29.00
CA VAL A 75 8.21 20.77 30.28
C VAL A 75 9.72 21.00 30.21
N CYS A 76 10.38 20.72 29.08
CA CYS A 76 11.85 20.65 28.98
C CYS A 76 12.46 21.57 27.90
N ILE A 77 11.76 21.78 26.79
CA ILE A 77 12.26 22.51 25.61
C ILE A 77 11.45 23.81 25.47
N TYR A 78 11.97 24.89 26.05
CA TYR A 78 11.35 26.24 26.04
C TYR A 78 11.37 26.93 24.65
N SER A 79 11.30 26.16 23.56
CA SER A 79 11.25 26.69 22.21
C SER A 79 10.27 25.88 21.36
N TRP A 80 9.13 26.49 21.07
CA TRP A 80 8.11 25.91 20.22
C TRP A 80 8.65 25.56 18.82
N TRP A 81 9.66 26.30 18.33
CA TRP A 81 10.32 26.04 17.04
C TRP A 81 11.04 24.70 17.01
N VAL A 82 11.66 24.30 18.12
CA VAL A 82 12.31 22.97 18.22
C VAL A 82 11.24 21.88 18.19
N ALA A 83 10.11 22.09 18.88
CA ALA A 83 8.98 21.16 18.85
C ALA A 83 8.39 21.01 17.44
N LEU A 84 8.20 22.14 16.73
CA LEU A 84 7.75 22.13 15.33
C LEU A 84 8.74 21.39 14.43
N ALA A 85 10.04 21.65 14.57
CA ALA A 85 11.06 20.97 13.77
C ALA A 85 11.05 19.46 14.01
N LEU A 86 10.95 19.02 15.27
CA LEU A 86 10.83 17.60 15.63
C LEU A 86 9.56 16.98 15.05
N PHE A 87 8.42 17.67 15.11
CA PHE A 87 7.17 17.22 14.50
C PHE A 87 7.33 17.02 12.98
N VAL A 88 7.89 18.01 12.28
CA VAL A 88 8.10 17.94 10.82
C VAL A 88 9.02 16.78 10.46
N VAL A 89 10.13 16.58 11.20
CA VAL A 89 11.05 15.46 10.97
C VAL A 89 10.33 14.13 11.18
N LEU A 90 9.60 13.97 12.28
CA LEU A 90 8.89 12.75 12.59
C LEU A 90 7.83 12.42 11.54
N HIS A 91 6.95 13.38 11.23
CA HIS A 91 5.90 13.22 10.23
C HIS A 91 6.49 12.86 8.86
N THR A 92 7.62 13.47 8.49
CA THR A 92 8.35 13.15 7.26
C THR A 92 8.92 11.74 7.27
N LEU A 93 9.44 11.25 8.39
CA LEU A 93 9.91 9.87 8.50
C LEU A 93 8.75 8.88 8.32
N PHE A 94 7.61 9.09 8.97
CA PHE A 94 6.42 8.26 8.78
C PHE A 94 5.97 8.25 7.31
N TRP A 95 5.93 9.41 6.66
CA TRP A 95 5.63 9.52 5.24
C TRP A 95 6.61 8.76 4.34
N LEU A 96 7.92 8.82 4.63
CA LEU A 96 8.95 8.10 3.86
C LEU A 96 8.83 6.58 3.99
N PHE A 97 8.38 6.08 5.15
CA PHE A 97 8.20 4.64 5.38
C PHE A 97 6.87 4.08 4.85
N ASP A 98 5.92 4.93 4.52
CA ASP A 98 4.57 4.52 4.10
C ASP A 98 4.44 4.15 2.62
N SER A 99 5.52 4.15 1.85
CA SER A 99 5.56 3.92 0.39
C SER A 99 4.75 4.89 -0.47
N THR A 100 3.80 5.66 0.08
CA THR A 100 2.89 6.49 -0.69
C THR A 100 3.62 7.44 -1.59
N TRP A 101 4.70 8.05 -1.10
CA TRP A 101 5.55 9.01 -1.82
C TRP A 101 6.18 8.46 -3.12
N LEU A 102 6.36 7.14 -3.22
CA LEU A 102 6.93 6.51 -4.40
C LEU A 102 5.95 6.45 -5.57
N VAL A 103 4.65 6.36 -5.30
CA VAL A 103 3.62 6.29 -6.34
C VAL A 103 3.72 7.54 -7.22
N GLY A 104 3.62 8.72 -6.62
CA GLY A 104 3.76 9.99 -7.35
C GLY A 104 5.19 10.28 -7.82
N PHE A 105 6.23 9.82 -7.11
CA PHE A 105 7.61 9.95 -7.59
C PHE A 105 7.83 9.18 -8.90
N ARG A 106 7.32 7.94 -8.99
CA ARG A 106 7.46 7.10 -10.19
C ARG A 106 6.73 7.67 -11.41
N GLU A 107 5.55 8.25 -11.21
CA GLU A 107 4.80 8.89 -12.30
C GLU A 107 5.62 10.02 -12.95
N VAL A 108 6.41 10.73 -12.17
CA VAL A 108 7.22 11.85 -12.65
C VAL A 108 8.64 11.45 -13.06
N TYR A 109 9.24 10.47 -12.40
CA TYR A 109 10.60 10.03 -12.69
C TYR A 109 10.62 8.73 -13.49
N THR A 110 10.84 8.88 -14.80
CA THR A 110 10.81 7.75 -15.74
C THR A 110 11.97 6.76 -15.64
N GLY A 111 13.03 7.16 -14.94
CA GLY A 111 14.18 6.32 -14.65
C GLY A 111 13.97 5.34 -13.50
N PHE A 112 12.90 5.48 -12.68
CA PHE A 112 12.61 4.51 -11.63
C PHE A 112 12.08 3.23 -12.27
N LYS A 113 12.92 2.20 -12.26
CA LYS A 113 12.61 0.84 -12.69
C LYS A 113 13.00 -0.10 -11.56
N GLY A 114 12.12 -1.05 -11.26
CA GLY A 114 12.42 -2.15 -10.37
C GLY A 114 13.49 -3.07 -10.94
N LYS A 115 14.00 -3.95 -10.10
CA LYS A 115 15.06 -4.93 -10.46
C LYS A 115 14.53 -6.12 -11.29
N GLY A 116 13.30 -6.04 -11.79
CA GLY A 116 12.62 -7.10 -12.53
C GLY A 116 11.83 -8.06 -11.66
N ILE A 117 11.07 -8.94 -12.31
CA ILE A 117 10.13 -9.86 -11.66
C ILE A 117 10.82 -10.87 -10.73
N GLN A 118 12.08 -11.25 -11.00
CA GLN A 118 12.84 -12.12 -10.10
C GLN A 118 13.03 -11.46 -8.73
N SER A 119 13.31 -10.16 -8.70
CA SER A 119 13.43 -9.42 -7.44
C SER A 119 12.11 -9.37 -6.67
N VAL A 120 10.97 -9.45 -7.35
CA VAL A 120 9.64 -9.54 -6.72
C VAL A 120 9.46 -10.90 -6.07
N ILE A 121 9.84 -11.98 -6.75
CA ILE A 121 9.80 -13.34 -6.20
C ILE A 121 10.72 -13.46 -4.98
N ASP A 122 11.96 -13.01 -5.09
CA ASP A 122 12.92 -13.03 -3.98
C ASP A 122 12.43 -12.21 -2.77
N TYR A 123 11.67 -11.14 -3.03
CA TYR A 123 11.03 -10.33 -2.00
C TYR A 123 9.87 -11.07 -1.34
N VAL A 124 9.01 -11.73 -2.12
CA VAL A 124 7.87 -12.50 -1.60
C VAL A 124 8.35 -13.67 -0.75
N ASP A 125 9.34 -14.43 -1.22
CA ASP A 125 9.95 -15.52 -0.45
C ASP A 125 10.49 -15.01 0.90
N TRP A 126 11.20 -13.87 0.89
CA TRP A 126 11.66 -13.24 2.11
C TRP A 126 10.51 -12.73 3.00
N ALA A 127 9.46 -12.16 2.42
CA ALA A 127 8.31 -11.65 3.16
C ALA A 127 7.53 -12.77 3.85
N VAL A 128 7.34 -13.90 3.18
CA VAL A 128 6.72 -15.11 3.76
C VAL A 128 7.56 -15.63 4.93
N GLU A 129 8.88 -15.70 4.77
CA GLU A 129 9.80 -16.13 5.83
C GLU A 129 9.77 -15.19 7.04
N GLU A 130 9.68 -13.88 6.85
CA GLU A 130 9.54 -12.90 7.94
C GLU A 130 8.19 -12.97 8.66
N LEU A 131 7.14 -13.37 7.93
CA LEU A 131 5.79 -13.51 8.47
C LEU A 131 5.55 -14.87 9.14
N LYS A 132 6.45 -15.85 8.99
CA LYS A 132 6.27 -17.20 9.53
C LYS A 132 6.09 -17.24 11.05
N ASP A 133 6.69 -16.29 11.76
CA ASP A 133 6.63 -16.19 13.22
C ASP A 133 5.36 -15.47 13.70
N CYS A 134 4.50 -15.04 12.78
CA CYS A 134 3.22 -14.42 13.08
C CYS A 134 2.11 -15.48 12.97
N ASP A 135 1.58 -15.88 14.11
CA ASP A 135 0.50 -16.88 14.25
C ASP A 135 -0.84 -16.43 13.64
N ASN A 136 -1.01 -15.13 13.48
CA ASN A 136 -2.21 -14.48 12.97
C ASN A 136 -2.26 -14.33 11.45
N ILE A 137 -1.22 -14.72 10.71
CA ILE A 137 -1.23 -14.62 9.24
C ILE A 137 -1.96 -15.81 8.64
N GLY A 138 -3.02 -15.53 7.90
CA GLY A 138 -3.81 -16.55 7.20
C GLY A 138 -3.32 -16.79 5.77
N ALA A 139 -2.93 -15.74 5.04
CA ALA A 139 -2.44 -15.89 3.67
C ALA A 139 -1.55 -14.70 3.22
N VAL A 140 -0.69 -14.97 2.24
CA VAL A 140 0.09 -13.96 1.51
C VAL A 140 -0.18 -14.13 0.02
N THR A 141 -0.74 -13.10 -0.60
CA THR A 141 -1.28 -13.17 -1.96
C THR A 141 -0.79 -12.01 -2.82
N ILE A 142 -0.46 -12.33 -4.06
CA ILE A 142 -0.05 -11.39 -5.09
C ILE A 142 -1.27 -11.10 -5.97
N TYR A 143 -1.45 -9.82 -6.33
CA TYR A 143 -2.49 -9.35 -7.25
C TYR A 143 -1.89 -8.46 -8.35
N GLY A 144 -2.76 -7.79 -9.12
CA GLY A 144 -2.35 -6.74 -10.05
C GLY A 144 -1.79 -7.28 -11.37
N SER A 145 -0.80 -6.57 -11.92
CA SER A 145 -0.30 -6.82 -13.27
C SER A 145 0.36 -8.18 -13.46
N ILE A 146 0.93 -8.77 -12.40
CA ILE A 146 1.55 -10.09 -12.44
C ILE A 146 0.48 -11.15 -12.72
N CYS A 147 -0.64 -11.13 -12.00
CA CYS A 147 -1.74 -12.10 -12.17
C CYS A 147 -2.38 -12.06 -13.56
N ARG A 148 -2.19 -10.97 -14.30
CA ARG A 148 -2.71 -10.77 -15.66
C ARG A 148 -1.67 -10.98 -16.76
N HIS A 149 -0.46 -11.44 -16.43
CA HIS A 149 0.67 -11.57 -17.36
C HIS A 149 1.06 -10.24 -18.06
N MET A 150 0.86 -9.12 -17.37
CA MET A 150 1.07 -7.77 -17.90
C MET A 150 2.13 -7.00 -17.11
N TYR A 151 3.00 -7.71 -16.38
CA TYR A 151 4.03 -7.08 -15.57
C TYR A 151 5.05 -6.34 -16.46
N HIS A 152 5.47 -5.16 -15.99
CA HIS A 152 6.62 -4.42 -16.51
C HIS A 152 7.46 -3.94 -15.34
N ASP A 153 8.74 -3.62 -15.55
CA ASP A 153 9.66 -3.20 -14.47
C ASP A 153 9.28 -1.85 -13.81
N ARG A 154 8.19 -1.21 -14.25
CA ARG A 154 7.64 0.00 -13.62
C ARG A 154 6.28 -0.27 -12.96
N SER A 155 5.76 -1.50 -13.04
CA SER A 155 4.47 -1.87 -12.46
C SER A 155 4.54 -1.71 -10.94
N ASP A 156 3.41 -1.32 -10.35
CA ASP A 156 3.22 -1.53 -8.92
C ASP A 156 3.21 -3.03 -8.63
N PHE A 157 3.68 -3.37 -7.43
CA PHE A 157 3.56 -4.70 -6.87
C PHE A 157 2.48 -4.70 -5.80
N ASP A 158 1.36 -5.36 -6.11
CA ASP A 158 0.22 -5.52 -5.22
C ASP A 158 0.40 -6.77 -4.34
N LEU A 159 0.82 -6.55 -3.09
CA LEU A 159 0.87 -7.60 -2.08
C LEU A 159 -0.27 -7.42 -1.09
N ARG A 160 -1.01 -8.49 -0.81
CA ARG A 160 -2.07 -8.52 0.20
C ARG A 160 -1.74 -9.59 1.22
N ILE A 161 -1.74 -9.21 2.48
CA ILE A 161 -1.48 -10.08 3.62
C ILE A 161 -2.78 -10.20 4.40
N VAL A 162 -3.38 -11.38 4.42
CA VAL A 162 -4.61 -11.65 5.17
C VAL A 162 -4.23 -12.06 6.60
N GLN A 163 -4.81 -11.38 7.59
CA GLN A 163 -4.65 -11.71 9.00
C GLN A 163 -5.98 -12.14 9.64
N ASP A 164 -5.94 -13.12 10.54
CA ASP A 164 -7.09 -13.62 11.31
C ASP A 164 -7.49 -12.62 12.41
N TYR A 165 -6.50 -11.97 13.01
CA TYR A 165 -6.66 -10.92 14.00
C TYR A 165 -5.52 -9.91 13.90
N SER A 166 -5.72 -8.71 14.42
CA SER A 166 -4.72 -7.65 14.35
C SER A 166 -3.71 -7.77 15.48
N SER A 167 -2.43 -7.65 15.14
CA SER A 167 -1.33 -7.68 16.11
C SER A 167 -0.36 -6.53 15.83
N LEU A 168 0.17 -5.92 16.90
CA LEU A 168 1.23 -4.93 16.82
C LEU A 168 2.46 -5.50 16.08
N LYS A 169 2.79 -6.77 16.33
CA LYS A 169 3.92 -7.45 15.68
C LYS A 169 3.75 -7.46 14.16
N THR A 170 2.58 -7.86 13.68
CA THR A 170 2.25 -7.91 12.24
C THR A 170 2.31 -6.54 11.60
N TYR A 171 1.80 -5.51 12.29
CA TYR A 171 1.85 -4.15 11.80
C TYR A 171 3.29 -3.62 11.67
N LEU A 172 4.13 -3.85 12.68
CA LEU A 172 5.56 -3.50 12.63
C LEU A 172 6.30 -4.24 11.52
N ILE A 173 5.98 -5.52 11.31
CA ILE A 173 6.50 -6.29 10.18
C ILE A 173 5.99 -5.69 8.88
N GLY A 174 4.72 -5.28 8.76
CA GLY A 174 4.18 -4.56 7.60
C GLY A 174 5.00 -3.32 7.22
N ILE A 175 5.37 -2.48 8.20
CA ILE A 175 6.28 -1.35 7.98
C ILE A 175 7.65 -1.83 7.49
N LYS A 176 8.22 -2.86 8.12
CA LYS A 176 9.50 -3.46 7.71
C LYS A 176 9.44 -3.98 6.27
N LEU A 177 8.36 -4.66 5.91
CA LEU A 177 8.11 -5.20 4.56
C LEU A 177 8.05 -4.06 3.54
N ARG A 178 7.34 -2.96 3.85
CA ARG A 178 7.32 -1.72 3.04
C ARG A 178 8.69 -1.15 2.83
N ALA A 179 9.41 -0.88 3.91
CA ALA A 179 10.75 -0.33 3.85
C ALA A 179 11.71 -1.22 3.04
N VAL A 180 11.75 -2.53 3.31
CA VAL A 180 12.68 -3.45 2.64
C VAL A 180 12.34 -3.62 1.16
N GLY A 181 11.05 -3.75 0.80
CA GLY A 181 10.61 -3.86 -0.60
C GLY A 181 11.10 -2.67 -1.43
N ILE A 182 10.99 -1.47 -0.88
CA ILE A 182 11.45 -0.22 -1.51
C ILE A 182 12.98 -0.15 -1.55
N TRP A 183 13.62 -0.19 -0.39
CA TRP A 183 15.02 0.24 -0.28
C TRP A 183 16.01 -0.85 -0.70
N LYS A 184 15.70 -2.13 -0.42
CA LYS A 184 16.55 -3.27 -0.77
C LYS A 184 16.19 -3.83 -2.15
N TYR A 185 14.91 -4.07 -2.40
CA TYR A 185 14.44 -4.73 -3.63
C TYR A 185 14.06 -3.75 -4.75
N LYS A 186 13.95 -2.43 -4.46
CA LYS A 186 13.56 -1.39 -5.43
C LYS A 186 12.20 -1.66 -6.09
N ILE A 187 11.25 -2.20 -5.33
CA ILE A 187 9.92 -2.52 -5.82
C ILE A 187 8.99 -1.34 -5.46
N PRO A 188 8.30 -0.72 -6.44
CA PRO A 188 7.16 0.16 -6.15
C PRO A 188 6.04 -0.73 -5.59
N MET A 189 5.70 -0.57 -4.32
CA MET A 189 4.85 -1.53 -3.63
C MET A 189 3.57 -0.91 -3.07
N ASP A 190 2.46 -1.56 -3.39
CA ASP A 190 1.17 -1.43 -2.70
C ASP A 190 0.98 -2.68 -1.82
N LEU A 191 1.39 -2.57 -0.56
CA LEU A 191 1.21 -3.63 0.43
C LEU A 191 0.04 -3.25 1.32
N LYS A 192 -0.95 -4.15 1.45
CA LYS A 192 -2.06 -3.98 2.40
C LYS A 192 -2.16 -5.19 3.32
N ILE A 193 -2.40 -4.92 4.60
CA ILE A 193 -2.76 -5.95 5.58
C ILE A 193 -4.28 -5.88 5.76
N VAL A 194 -4.95 -7.00 5.49
CA VAL A 194 -6.42 -7.07 5.44
C VAL A 194 -6.95 -8.08 6.45
N ASP A 195 -8.13 -7.78 6.98
CA ASP A 195 -8.74 -8.57 8.06
C ASP A 195 -9.60 -9.75 7.57
N SER A 196 -9.87 -9.87 6.26
CA SER A 196 -10.70 -10.96 5.75
C SER A 196 -10.49 -11.22 4.25
N GLN A 197 -10.72 -12.48 3.85
CA GLN A 197 -10.79 -12.86 2.44
C GLN A 197 -11.97 -12.18 1.71
N ASP A 198 -13.10 -11.98 2.39
CA ASP A 198 -14.29 -11.33 1.82
C ASP A 198 -14.04 -9.88 1.42
N TYR A 199 -13.19 -9.17 2.16
CA TYR A 199 -12.76 -7.83 1.80
C TYR A 199 -11.98 -7.85 0.47
N LEU A 200 -11.02 -8.77 0.32
CA LEU A 200 -10.26 -8.92 -0.93
C LEU A 200 -11.17 -9.28 -2.10
N ARG A 201 -12.12 -10.20 -1.90
CA ARG A 201 -13.08 -10.61 -2.93
C ARG A 201 -13.89 -9.42 -3.48
N LYS A 202 -14.19 -8.43 -2.65
CA LYS A 202 -14.95 -7.22 -3.04
C LYS A 202 -14.08 -6.13 -3.64
N GLU A 203 -12.83 -6.01 -3.19
CA GLU A 203 -11.91 -4.96 -3.65
C GLU A 203 -11.29 -5.32 -5.01
N MET A 204 -10.97 -6.59 -5.22
CA MET A 204 -10.20 -7.05 -6.38
C MET A 204 -11.08 -7.21 -7.63
N ARG A 205 -10.45 -7.05 -8.79
CA ARG A 205 -11.12 -7.21 -10.08
C ARG A 205 -11.42 -8.68 -10.36
N GLU A 206 -12.49 -8.93 -11.13
CA GLU A 206 -12.88 -10.28 -11.53
C GLU A 206 -11.82 -10.98 -12.42
N ASP A 207 -10.99 -10.22 -13.15
CA ASP A 207 -9.91 -10.74 -13.99
C ASP A 207 -8.56 -10.89 -13.25
N GLU A 208 -8.48 -10.48 -11.98
CA GLU A 208 -7.28 -10.55 -11.14
C GLU A 208 -7.39 -11.68 -10.12
N HIS A 209 -7.28 -12.92 -10.61
CA HIS A 209 -7.22 -14.08 -9.73
C HIS A 209 -5.89 -14.11 -8.95
N PRO A 210 -5.91 -14.28 -7.61
CA PRO A 210 -4.69 -14.21 -6.80
C PRO A 210 -3.71 -15.34 -7.10
N ILE A 211 -2.42 -15.00 -7.09
CA ILE A 211 -1.33 -15.96 -6.95
C ILE A 211 -0.99 -16.04 -5.45
N ILE A 212 -1.13 -17.23 -4.86
CA ILE A 212 -1.04 -17.41 -3.41
C ILE A 212 0.33 -17.98 -3.04
N ALA A 213 1.15 -17.17 -2.37
CA ALA A 213 2.50 -17.56 -1.94
C ALA A 213 2.53 -18.29 -0.58
N TYR A 214 1.54 -18.01 0.27
CA TYR A 214 1.34 -18.69 1.54
C TYR A 214 -0.15 -18.77 1.84
N ASN A 215 -0.61 -19.91 2.35
CA ASN A 215 -2.01 -20.13 2.69
C ASN A 215 -2.14 -21.10 3.88
N LYS A 216 -2.87 -20.67 4.92
CA LYS A 216 -3.24 -21.49 6.08
C LYS A 216 -4.66 -22.05 5.95
N TYR A 217 -5.46 -21.54 5.02
CA TYR A 217 -6.86 -21.94 4.82
C TYR A 217 -6.95 -23.16 3.89
N ASP A 218 -7.92 -24.06 4.15
CA ASP A 218 -8.20 -25.20 3.26
C ASP A 218 -8.56 -24.74 1.84
N SER A 219 -9.31 -23.65 1.75
CA SER A 219 -9.56 -22.91 0.53
C SER A 219 -9.36 -21.42 0.75
N PHE A 220 -8.64 -20.81 -0.19
CA PHE A 220 -8.74 -19.38 -0.45
C PHE A 220 -9.87 -19.23 -1.48
N TYR A 221 -10.81 -18.29 -1.28
CA TYR A 221 -12.09 -18.16 -2.02
C TYR A 221 -12.04 -18.52 -3.52
N ASP A 222 -13.17 -18.93 -4.12
CA ASP A 222 -13.41 -19.63 -5.42
C ASP A 222 -12.72 -19.16 -6.74
N MET A 223 -11.59 -18.47 -6.67
CA MET A 223 -10.81 -17.94 -7.78
C MET A 223 -9.33 -18.31 -7.56
N LYS A 224 -8.87 -19.38 -8.20
CA LYS A 224 -7.44 -19.71 -8.23
C LYS A 224 -6.82 -19.14 -9.49
N GLY A 225 -5.89 -18.21 -9.32
CA GLY A 225 -4.96 -17.82 -10.38
C GLY A 225 -3.90 -18.90 -10.58
N ASP A 226 -2.82 -18.53 -11.24
CA ASP A 226 -1.68 -19.42 -11.36
C ASP A 226 -1.08 -19.76 -9.99
N SER A 227 -0.50 -20.96 -9.87
CA SER A 227 0.26 -21.33 -8.67
C SER A 227 1.50 -20.47 -8.53
N TYR A 228 1.91 -20.19 -7.29
CA TYR A 228 3.14 -19.45 -7.04
C TYR A 228 4.39 -20.20 -7.56
N GLU A 229 4.34 -21.53 -7.59
CA GLU A 229 5.35 -22.40 -8.15
C GLU A 229 5.49 -22.23 -9.67
N ALA A 230 4.38 -22.02 -10.38
CA ALA A 230 4.40 -21.71 -11.82
C ALA A 230 5.06 -20.35 -12.09
N LEU A 231 4.76 -19.34 -11.26
CA LEU A 231 5.42 -18.04 -11.30
C LEU A 231 6.93 -18.17 -11.07
N LYS A 232 7.35 -18.99 -10.09
CA LYS A 232 8.77 -19.24 -9.82
C LYS A 232 9.47 -20.01 -10.94
N ALA A 233 8.79 -20.97 -11.55
CA ALA A 233 9.37 -21.79 -12.61
C ALA A 233 9.58 -20.98 -13.90
N ASN A 234 8.62 -20.13 -14.28
CA ASN A 234 8.65 -19.41 -15.56
C ASN A 234 8.30 -17.92 -15.41
N PRO A 235 9.08 -17.14 -14.64
CA PRO A 235 8.72 -15.77 -14.29
C PRO A 235 8.61 -14.82 -15.50
N LEU A 236 9.36 -15.10 -16.57
CA LEU A 236 9.31 -14.28 -17.78
C LEU A 236 7.94 -14.33 -18.47
N THR A 237 7.19 -15.42 -18.33
CA THR A 237 5.85 -15.58 -18.95
C THR A 237 4.79 -14.63 -18.38
N TYR A 238 5.07 -13.99 -17.25
CA TYR A 238 4.19 -13.02 -16.60
C TYR A 238 4.47 -11.58 -17.04
N ARG A 239 5.49 -11.37 -17.87
CA ARG A 239 5.83 -10.06 -18.40
C ARG A 239 5.01 -9.74 -19.65
N LYS A 240 4.59 -8.47 -19.77
CA LYS A 240 3.85 -7.97 -20.94
C LYS A 240 4.60 -8.13 -22.27
N ASP A 241 5.93 -8.08 -22.24
CA ASP A 241 6.81 -8.14 -23.41
C ASP A 241 7.24 -9.57 -23.78
N TYR A 242 6.76 -10.58 -23.05
CA TYR A 242 7.05 -11.97 -23.36
C TYR A 242 6.42 -12.37 -24.70
N LYS A 243 7.29 -12.78 -25.63
CA LYS A 243 6.89 -13.46 -26.87
C LYS A 243 7.35 -14.90 -26.70
N GLY A 244 6.39 -15.81 -26.50
CA GLY A 244 6.64 -17.24 -26.37
C GLY A 244 7.39 -17.83 -27.56
#